data_AF-A0A6A3TTK9-F1
#
_entry.id   AF-A0A6A3TTK9-F1
#
_cell.length_a   1.000
_cell.length_b   1.000
_cell.length_c   1.000
_cell.angle_alpha   90.00
_cell.angle_beta   90.00
_cell.angle_gamma   90.00
#
_symmetry.space_group_name_H-M   'P 1'
#
loop_
_entity.id
_entity.type
_entity.pdbx_description
1 polymer ?
#
loop_
_entity_poly.entity_id
_entity_poly.type
_entity_poly.pdbx_seq_one_letter_code
_entity_poly.pdbx_strand_id
1 'polypeptide(L)'
;MRSSGSEKVKTEPNAAADDKKEEKKAGLFTAAEFEHQRKIAAKRKDVLRGVDASEMGANAETVYRDKRGRKLDMLNEMVRQQEVLEGKRKREEREEYEWGTGEVQKRERKSQQELLDEMKKTPFARHEDDKDLERKRRERVRAFDPINSKIFQEDPLAEGKSKNKKSKKDKKKASKLKPKYAGPPAPPNRFGITPGYRWDGVVRGTNWEEKIMMRQNANAAVSEEAYKYAVADM
;
A
#
# COMPACT_ATOMS: atom_id res chain seq x y z
N MET A 1 -38.32 65.75 69.83
CA MET A 1 -37.48 65.57 71.04
C MET A 1 -36.91 64.18 71.03
N ARG A 2 -35.58 64.06 71.19
CA ARG A 2 -34.82 62.83 71.53
C ARG A 2 -34.78 61.78 70.41
N SER A 3 -33.68 61.09 70.12
CA SER A 3 -32.30 61.12 70.63
C SER A 3 -31.53 60.20 69.69
N SER A 4 -30.47 60.69 69.06
CA SER A 4 -29.51 59.90 68.29
C SER A 4 -28.80 58.91 69.22
N GLY A 5 -29.19 57.63 69.15
CA GLY A 5 -28.49 56.53 69.83
C GLY A 5 -27.38 55.99 68.93
N SER A 6 -26.13 56.31 69.27
CA SER A 6 -24.94 55.75 68.65
C SER A 6 -24.71 54.32 69.14
N GLU A 7 -25.03 53.32 68.31
CA GLU A 7 -24.60 51.95 68.56
C GLU A 7 -23.10 51.83 68.31
N LYS A 8 -22.36 51.63 69.39
CA LYS A 8 -20.93 51.28 69.39
C LYS A 8 -20.76 49.89 68.77
N VAL A 9 -20.26 49.82 67.54
CA VAL A 9 -19.74 48.60 66.93
C VAL A 9 -18.53 48.15 67.75
N LYS A 10 -18.67 47.01 68.45
CA LYS A 10 -17.56 46.30 69.07
C LYS A 10 -16.70 45.71 67.95
N THR A 11 -15.57 46.34 67.67
CA THR A 11 -14.52 45.77 66.84
C THR A 11 -13.79 44.70 67.67
N GLU A 12 -14.01 43.44 67.34
CA GLU A 12 -13.15 42.32 67.73
C GLU A 12 -11.72 42.61 67.26
N PRO A 13 -10.66 42.33 68.05
CA PRO A 13 -9.31 42.47 67.55
C PRO A 13 -9.06 41.39 66.49
N ASN A 14 -8.94 41.83 65.23
CA ASN A 14 -8.35 41.03 64.17
C ASN A 14 -6.97 40.58 64.64
N ALA A 15 -6.85 39.31 65.03
CA ALA A 15 -5.56 38.66 65.16
C ALA A 15 -4.97 38.57 63.75
N ALA A 16 -4.25 39.62 63.35
CA ALA A 16 -3.40 39.60 62.18
C ALA A 16 -2.46 38.40 62.33
N ALA A 17 -2.70 37.35 61.56
CA ALA A 17 -1.73 36.30 61.37
C ALA A 17 -0.48 36.97 60.82
N ASP A 18 0.58 36.97 61.62
CA ASP A 18 1.92 37.36 61.20
C ASP A 18 2.38 36.42 60.08
N ASP A 19 1.98 36.73 58.83
CA ASP A 19 2.57 36.14 57.62
C ASP A 19 3.97 36.74 57.44
N LYS A 20 4.88 36.35 58.33
CA LYS A 20 6.31 36.57 58.13
C LYS A 20 6.72 35.78 56.90
N LYS A 21 6.85 36.46 55.75
CA LYS A 21 7.50 35.92 54.56
C LYS A 21 8.88 35.41 54.96
N GLU A 22 9.03 34.10 55.08
CA GLU A 22 10.32 33.46 55.31
C GLU A 22 11.23 33.77 54.12
N GLU A 23 12.26 34.57 54.36
CA GLU A 23 13.32 34.82 53.39
C GLU A 23 13.98 33.48 53.03
N LYS A 24 13.92 33.12 51.75
CA LYS A 24 14.58 31.90 51.24
C LYS A 24 16.10 32.14 51.24
N LYS A 25 16.77 31.82 52.35
CA LYS A 25 18.22 31.73 52.40
C LYS A 25 18.69 30.59 51.50
N ALA A 26 19.74 30.82 50.71
CA ALA A 26 20.41 29.83 49.88
C ALA A 26 21.92 29.93 50.14
N GLY A 27 22.61 28.79 50.33
CA GLY A 27 24.05 28.77 50.65
C GLY A 27 24.40 27.71 51.69
N LEU A 28 25.52 27.91 52.40
CA LEU A 28 26.02 27.00 53.44
C LEU A 28 25.14 27.11 54.70
N PHE A 29 24.47 26.02 55.07
CA PHE A 29 23.64 25.95 56.28
C PHE A 29 24.41 25.34 57.44
N THR A 30 24.21 25.89 58.64
CA THR A 30 24.60 25.17 59.87
C THR A 30 23.64 24.01 60.14
N ALA A 31 24.09 22.99 60.87
CA ALA A 31 23.28 21.79 61.14
C ALA A 31 21.93 22.11 61.80
N ALA A 32 21.91 23.09 62.72
CA ALA A 32 20.70 23.53 63.41
C ALA A 32 19.70 24.25 62.47
N GLU A 33 20.19 25.09 61.56
CA GLU A 33 19.35 25.77 60.57
C GLU A 33 18.73 24.78 59.57
N PHE A 34 19.49 23.75 59.19
CA PHE A 34 19.01 22.68 58.32
C PHE A 34 17.88 21.88 58.98
N GLU A 35 18.01 21.52 60.26
CA GLU A 35 16.93 20.85 60.99
C GLU A 35 15.68 21.70 61.12
N HIS A 36 15.84 23.01 61.36
CA HIS A 36 14.72 23.94 61.46
C HIS A 36 13.97 24.06 60.13
N GLN A 37 14.71 24.21 59.02
CA GLN A 37 14.13 24.26 57.68
C GLN A 37 13.45 22.94 57.30
N ARG A 38 14.03 21.80 57.71
CA ARG A 38 13.44 20.46 57.50
C ARG A 38 12.11 20.32 58.26
N LYS A 39 12.02 20.82 59.49
CA LYS A 39 10.79 20.79 60.30
C LYS A 39 9.70 21.68 59.69
N ILE A 40 10.04 22.86 59.18
CA ILE A 40 9.09 23.74 58.47
C ILE A 40 8.61 23.09 57.17
N ALA A 41 9.52 22.52 56.38
CA ALA A 41 9.18 21.82 55.16
C ALA A 41 8.32 20.58 55.42
N ALA A 42 8.58 19.85 56.51
CA ALA A 42 7.74 18.72 56.95
C ALA A 42 6.32 19.19 57.30
N LYS A 43 6.18 20.25 58.12
CA LYS A 43 4.87 20.83 58.45
C LYS A 43 4.11 21.29 57.20
N ARG A 44 4.77 21.94 56.23
CA ARG A 44 4.16 22.34 54.95
C ARG A 44 3.71 21.12 54.13
N LYS A 45 4.50 20.05 54.10
CA LYS A 45 4.13 18.80 53.43
C LYS A 45 2.96 18.11 54.12
N ASP A 46 2.89 18.13 55.44
CA ASP A 46 1.79 17.52 56.20
C ASP A 46 0.48 18.29 56.00
N VAL A 47 0.53 19.63 55.96
CA VAL A 47 -0.62 20.46 55.59
C VAL A 47 -1.06 20.16 54.15
N LEU A 48 -0.12 20.05 53.20
CA LEU A 48 -0.43 19.76 51.81
C LEU A 48 -0.96 18.32 51.60
N ARG A 49 -0.58 17.36 52.45
CA ARG A 49 -1.13 15.99 52.44
C ARG A 49 -2.55 15.90 52.98
N GLY A 50 -2.99 16.87 53.80
CA GLY A 50 -4.34 16.92 54.35
C GLY A 50 -5.38 17.54 53.40
N VAL A 51 -4.94 18.16 52.30
CA VAL A 51 -5.83 18.74 51.28
C VAL A 51 -6.23 17.63 50.30
N ASP A 52 -7.52 17.57 49.97
CA ASP A 52 -8.05 16.57 49.05
C ASP A 52 -7.38 16.70 47.66
N ALA A 53 -6.97 15.57 47.08
CA ALA A 53 -6.24 15.51 45.82
C ALA A 53 -7.06 16.09 44.64
N SER A 54 -8.39 16.12 44.80
CA SER A 54 -9.35 16.73 43.88
C SER A 54 -9.22 18.25 43.82
N GLU A 55 -9.02 18.92 44.96
CA GLU A 55 -8.87 20.38 45.04
C GLU A 55 -7.49 20.85 44.59
N MET A 56 -6.47 20.00 44.72
CA MET A 56 -5.12 20.26 44.21
C MET A 56 -4.99 20.11 42.68
N GLY A 57 -6.05 19.71 41.98
CA GLY A 57 -6.05 19.57 40.52
C GLY A 57 -5.16 18.45 40.01
N ALA A 58 -4.82 17.46 40.86
CA ALA A 58 -3.92 16.35 40.50
C ALA A 58 -4.42 15.53 39.30
N ASN A 59 -5.73 15.54 39.04
CA ASN A 59 -6.39 14.84 37.93
C ASN A 59 -7.11 15.80 36.96
N ALA A 60 -6.72 17.08 36.90
CA ALA A 60 -7.34 18.01 35.97
C ALA A 60 -6.93 17.71 34.52
N GLU A 61 -7.91 17.42 33.65
CA GLU A 61 -7.65 17.17 32.23
C GLU A 61 -7.07 18.40 31.54
N THR A 62 -6.01 18.21 30.75
CA THR A 62 -5.36 19.30 30.00
C THR A 62 -6.23 19.67 28.80
N VAL A 63 -6.81 20.88 28.80
CA VAL A 63 -7.70 21.36 27.72
C VAL A 63 -6.91 22.05 26.63
N TYR A 64 -6.86 21.46 25.44
CA TYR A 64 -6.26 22.08 24.26
C TYR A 64 -7.25 23.02 23.56
N ARG A 65 -6.79 24.20 23.12
CA ARG A 65 -7.61 25.24 22.48
C ARG A 65 -6.97 25.74 21.19
N ASP A 66 -7.81 26.04 20.20
CA ASP A 66 -7.38 26.66 18.93
C ASP A 66 -6.91 28.12 19.15
N LYS A 67 -6.24 28.75 18.18
CA LYS A 67 -5.84 30.18 18.20
C LYS A 67 -7.02 31.14 18.38
N ARG A 68 -8.25 30.65 18.13
CA ARG A 68 -9.54 31.33 18.35
C ARG A 68 -10.22 30.96 19.69
N GLY A 69 -9.57 30.18 20.55
CA GLY A 69 -10.02 29.85 21.91
C GLY A 69 -11.03 28.69 22.04
N ARG A 70 -11.45 28.08 20.92
CA ARG A 70 -12.37 26.94 20.90
C ARG A 70 -11.67 25.68 21.44
N LYS A 71 -12.34 24.94 22.33
CA LYS A 71 -11.85 23.67 22.88
C LYS A 71 -11.74 22.65 21.74
N LEU A 72 -10.53 22.13 21.52
CA LEU A 72 -10.32 21.00 20.62
C LEU A 72 -10.58 19.74 21.43
N ASP A 73 -11.62 19.02 21.06
CA ASP A 73 -11.96 17.70 21.61
C ASP A 73 -10.80 16.75 21.25
N MET A 74 -9.84 16.57 22.17
CA MET A 74 -8.53 15.94 21.93
C MET A 74 -8.63 14.61 21.18
N LEU A 75 -9.67 13.83 21.47
CA LEU A 75 -9.89 12.52 20.89
C LEU A 75 -10.17 12.61 19.38
N ASN A 76 -10.95 13.58 18.94
CA ASN A 76 -11.29 13.74 17.52
C ASN A 76 -10.10 14.21 16.68
N GLU A 77 -9.22 15.05 17.25
CA GLU A 77 -8.00 15.47 16.55
C GLU A 77 -6.96 14.33 16.51
N MET A 78 -6.82 13.56 17.60
CA MET A 78 -5.94 12.39 17.66
C MET A 78 -6.40 11.30 16.68
N VAL A 79 -7.69 11.01 16.59
CA VAL A 79 -8.26 10.06 15.63
C VAL A 79 -8.01 10.53 14.19
N ARG A 80 -8.23 11.82 13.89
CA ARG A 80 -7.92 12.37 12.55
C ARG A 80 -6.44 12.27 12.20
N GLN A 81 -5.54 12.55 13.15
CA GLN A 81 -4.10 12.43 12.91
C GLN A 81 -3.70 10.96 12.70
N GLN A 82 -4.26 10.03 13.46
CA GLN A 82 -4.06 8.59 13.25
C GLN A 82 -4.59 8.14 11.88
N GLU A 83 -5.79 8.56 11.48
CA GLU A 83 -6.36 8.25 10.16
C GLU A 83 -5.48 8.78 9.02
N VAL A 84 -4.93 9.99 9.15
CA VAL A 84 -4.01 10.57 8.15
C VAL A 84 -2.70 9.79 8.10
N LEU A 85 -2.11 9.43 9.26
CA LEU A 85 -0.87 8.65 9.32
C LEU A 85 -1.08 7.24 8.77
N GLU A 86 -2.18 6.57 9.14
CA GLU A 86 -2.54 5.28 8.58
C GLU A 86 -2.81 5.36 7.08
N GLY A 87 -3.48 6.41 6.61
CA GLY A 87 -3.74 6.65 5.20
C GLY A 87 -2.44 6.80 4.41
N LYS A 88 -1.45 7.54 4.96
CA LYS A 88 -0.10 7.64 4.39
C LYS A 88 0.60 6.29 4.36
N ARG A 89 0.62 5.57 5.49
CA ARG A 89 1.26 4.24 5.58
C ARG A 89 0.66 3.24 4.60
N LYS A 90 -0.67 3.18 4.50
CA LYS A 90 -1.39 2.32 3.55
C LYS A 90 -1.11 2.69 2.10
N ARG A 91 -0.87 3.98 1.81
CA ARG A 91 -0.50 4.44 0.47
C ARG A 91 0.93 4.04 0.13
N GLU A 92 1.87 4.29 1.03
CA GLU A 92 3.28 3.90 0.89
C GLU A 92 3.39 2.37 0.68
N GLU A 93 2.71 1.58 1.51
CA GLU A 93 2.66 0.11 1.38
C GLU A 93 2.12 -0.34 0.01
N ARG A 94 1.09 0.33 -0.52
CA ARG A 94 0.57 0.05 -1.87
C ARG A 94 1.57 0.42 -2.95
N GLU A 95 2.21 1.58 -2.84
CA GLU A 95 3.22 2.04 -3.80
C GLU A 95 4.43 1.11 -3.81
N GLU A 96 4.89 0.64 -2.65
CA GLU A 96 5.96 -0.35 -2.50
C GLU A 96 5.57 -1.71 -3.11
N TYR A 97 4.37 -2.20 -2.82
CA TYR A 97 3.86 -3.44 -3.42
C TYR A 97 3.75 -3.32 -4.94
N GLU A 98 3.24 -2.19 -5.43
CA GLU A 98 3.15 -1.92 -6.85
C GLU A 98 4.53 -1.82 -7.50
N TRP A 99 5.51 -1.22 -6.83
CA TRP A 99 6.88 -1.14 -7.34
C TRP A 99 7.55 -2.52 -7.40
N GLY A 100 7.32 -3.37 -6.40
CA GLY A 100 7.80 -4.75 -6.36
C GLY A 100 7.13 -5.70 -7.36
N THR A 101 5.97 -5.33 -7.92
CA THR A 101 5.21 -6.17 -8.85
C THR A 101 5.64 -5.95 -10.30
N GLY A 102 5.92 -7.03 -11.03
CA GLY A 102 6.33 -6.97 -12.43
C GLY A 102 5.25 -6.42 -13.38
N GLU A 103 5.67 -5.71 -14.43
CA GLU A 103 4.77 -5.09 -15.44
C GLU A 103 3.84 -6.12 -16.10
N VAL A 104 4.36 -7.32 -16.41
CA VAL A 104 3.59 -8.41 -17.05
C VAL A 104 2.49 -8.90 -16.12
N GLN A 105 2.79 -9.12 -14.84
CA GLN A 105 1.79 -9.58 -13.84
C GLN A 105 0.67 -8.56 -13.66
N LYS A 106 0.98 -7.25 -13.66
CA LYS A 106 -0.04 -6.18 -13.64
C LYS A 106 -0.93 -6.22 -14.87
N ARG A 107 -0.34 -6.40 -16.06
CA ARG A 107 -1.08 -6.50 -17.32
C ARG A 107 -1.96 -7.75 -17.36
N GLU A 108 -1.44 -8.89 -16.91
CA GLU A 108 -2.19 -10.14 -16.79
C GLU A 108 -3.37 -9.98 -15.84
N ARG A 109 -3.16 -9.46 -14.62
CA ARG A 109 -4.24 -9.19 -13.66
C ARG A 109 -5.32 -8.30 -14.27
N LYS A 110 -4.94 -7.23 -14.97
CA LYS A 110 -5.89 -6.36 -15.65
C LYS A 110 -6.66 -7.10 -16.76
N SER A 111 -5.97 -7.86 -17.60
CA SER A 111 -6.60 -8.64 -18.66
C SER A 111 -7.53 -9.73 -18.12
N GLN A 112 -7.20 -10.33 -16.98
CA GLN A 112 -8.05 -11.29 -16.28
C GLN A 112 -9.30 -10.60 -15.73
N GLN A 113 -9.19 -9.41 -15.15
CA GLN A 113 -10.35 -8.63 -14.71
C GLN A 113 -11.27 -8.25 -15.88
N GLU A 114 -10.70 -7.76 -16.97
CA GLU A 114 -11.44 -7.45 -18.21
C GLU A 114 -12.15 -8.70 -18.74
N LEU A 115 -11.46 -9.84 -18.77
CA LEU A 115 -12.03 -11.12 -19.18
C LEU A 115 -13.17 -11.57 -18.25
N LEU A 116 -13.04 -11.40 -16.94
CA LEU A 116 -14.11 -11.73 -15.99
C LEU A 116 -15.32 -10.82 -16.19
N ASP A 117 -15.12 -9.54 -16.46
CA ASP A 117 -16.21 -8.60 -16.72
C ASP A 117 -16.89 -8.85 -18.07
N GLU A 118 -16.16 -9.35 -19.07
CA GLU A 118 -16.74 -9.88 -20.31
C GLU A 118 -17.53 -11.16 -20.03
N MET A 119 -16.96 -12.12 -19.29
CA MET A 119 -17.62 -13.38 -18.94
C MET A 119 -18.92 -13.17 -18.18
N LYS A 120 -18.97 -12.20 -17.26
CA LYS A 120 -20.21 -11.82 -16.55
C LYS A 120 -21.33 -11.36 -17.48
N LYS A 121 -20.99 -10.77 -18.64
CA LYS A 121 -21.96 -10.27 -19.62
C LYS A 121 -22.38 -11.35 -20.62
N THR A 122 -21.51 -12.32 -20.89
CA THR A 122 -21.80 -13.40 -21.83
C THR A 122 -22.72 -14.46 -21.23
N PRO A 123 -23.59 -15.09 -22.04
CA PRO A 123 -24.36 -16.24 -21.58
C PRO A 123 -23.45 -17.42 -21.21
N PHE A 124 -23.92 -18.29 -20.31
CA PHE A 124 -23.17 -19.45 -19.83
C PHE A 124 -22.78 -20.42 -20.96
N ALA A 125 -23.72 -20.74 -21.85
CA ALA A 125 -23.50 -21.58 -23.02
C ALA A 125 -23.20 -20.72 -24.26
N ARG A 126 -22.23 -21.14 -25.06
CA ARG A 126 -21.96 -20.57 -26.39
C ARG A 126 -22.64 -21.41 -27.45
N HIS A 127 -23.41 -20.78 -28.32
CA HIS A 127 -24.10 -21.43 -29.44
C HIS A 127 -23.35 -21.20 -30.76
N GLU A 128 -23.74 -21.93 -31.80
CA GLU A 128 -23.14 -21.83 -33.13
C GLU A 128 -23.36 -20.44 -33.76
N ASP A 129 -24.48 -19.80 -33.43
CA ASP A 129 -24.87 -18.47 -33.92
C ASP A 129 -24.19 -17.30 -33.17
N ASP A 130 -23.27 -17.58 -32.25
CA ASP A 130 -22.55 -16.54 -31.51
C ASP A 130 -21.65 -15.70 -32.44
N LYS A 131 -21.99 -14.42 -32.57
CA LYS A 131 -21.28 -13.45 -33.41
C LYS A 131 -19.82 -13.28 -33.01
N ASP A 132 -19.49 -13.36 -31.72
CA ASP A 132 -18.12 -13.20 -31.24
C ASP A 132 -17.28 -14.43 -31.56
N LEU A 133 -17.87 -15.62 -31.46
CA LEU A 133 -17.25 -16.88 -31.86
C LEU A 133 -16.99 -16.91 -33.36
N GLU A 134 -17.97 -16.52 -34.17
CA GLU A 134 -17.85 -16.46 -35.63
C GLU A 134 -16.78 -15.44 -36.06
N ARG A 135 -16.72 -14.27 -35.41
CA ARG A 135 -15.63 -13.31 -35.63
C ARG A 135 -14.26 -13.93 -35.35
N LYS A 136 -14.08 -14.60 -34.21
CA LYS A 136 -12.82 -15.29 -33.86
C LYS A 136 -12.45 -16.39 -34.85
N ARG A 137 -13.42 -17.12 -35.40
CA ARG A 137 -13.19 -18.15 -36.43
C ARG A 137 -12.73 -17.56 -37.76
N ARG A 138 -13.28 -16.41 -38.16
CA ARG A 138 -12.89 -15.69 -39.38
C ARG A 138 -11.51 -15.05 -39.28
N GLU A 139 -11.16 -14.53 -38.11
CA GLU A 139 -9.85 -13.91 -37.86
C GLU A 139 -8.71 -14.93 -37.73
N ARG A 140 -9.02 -16.19 -37.41
CA ARG A 140 -8.01 -17.25 -37.31
C ARG A 140 -7.36 -17.49 -38.65
N VAL A 141 -6.08 -17.16 -38.73
CA VAL A 141 -5.22 -17.53 -39.86
C VAL A 141 -5.11 -19.06 -39.92
N ARG A 142 -5.50 -19.64 -41.06
CA ARG A 142 -5.32 -21.07 -41.33
C ARG A 142 -4.00 -21.31 -42.05
N ALA A 143 -3.29 -22.35 -41.64
CA ALA A 143 -2.09 -22.80 -42.33
C ALA A 143 -2.46 -23.31 -43.73
N PHE A 144 -1.58 -23.09 -44.71
CA PHE A 144 -1.76 -23.48 -46.11
C PHE A 144 -3.00 -22.88 -46.81
N ASP A 145 -3.56 -21.80 -46.28
CA ASP A 145 -4.60 -21.04 -46.97
C ASP A 145 -3.98 -20.22 -48.12
N PRO A 146 -4.34 -20.49 -49.39
CA PRO A 146 -3.78 -19.76 -50.53
C PRO A 146 -4.08 -18.27 -50.45
N ILE A 147 -5.23 -17.85 -49.93
CA ILE A 147 -5.61 -16.43 -49.80
C ILE A 147 -4.67 -15.69 -48.84
N ASN A 148 -4.10 -16.39 -47.86
CA ASN A 148 -3.14 -15.83 -46.93
C ASN A 148 -1.67 -16.04 -47.35
N SER A 149 -1.43 -16.61 -48.53
CA SER A 149 -0.09 -16.66 -49.10
C SER A 149 0.35 -15.27 -49.57
N LYS A 150 1.67 -15.01 -49.58
CA LYS A 150 2.24 -13.72 -49.98
C LYS A 150 1.81 -13.28 -51.39
N ILE A 151 1.58 -14.26 -52.27
CA ILE A 151 1.19 -14.06 -53.67
C ILE A 151 -0.14 -13.29 -53.76
N PHE A 152 -1.14 -13.67 -52.96
CA PHE A 152 -2.45 -12.99 -52.94
C PHE A 152 -2.45 -11.73 -52.07
N GLN A 153 -1.50 -11.56 -51.16
CA GLN A 153 -1.33 -10.32 -50.39
C GLN A 153 -0.70 -9.19 -51.21
N GLU A 154 0.11 -9.54 -52.22
CA GLU A 154 0.85 -8.61 -53.07
C GLU A 154 0.11 -8.25 -54.37
N ASP A 155 -1.00 -8.94 -54.69
CA ASP A 155 -1.74 -8.77 -55.94
C ASP A 155 -2.54 -7.44 -55.97
N PRO A 156 -2.28 -6.53 -56.94
CA PRO A 156 -2.92 -5.21 -57.01
C PRO A 156 -4.45 -5.23 -57.13
N LEU A 157 -5.05 -6.32 -57.64
CA LEU A 157 -6.51 -6.44 -57.72
C LEU A 157 -7.17 -6.83 -56.39
N ALA A 158 -6.43 -7.45 -55.45
CA ALA A 158 -6.89 -7.69 -54.07
C ALA A 158 -6.84 -6.40 -53.20
N GLU A 159 -6.28 -5.32 -53.73
CA GLU A 159 -6.11 -4.03 -53.05
C GLU A 159 -7.41 -3.29 -52.74
N GLY A 160 -8.56 -3.73 -53.27
CA GLY A 160 -9.86 -3.11 -52.99
C GLY A 160 -10.28 -3.14 -51.51
N LYS A 161 -9.68 -4.01 -50.68
CA LYS A 161 -9.95 -4.08 -49.22
C LYS A 161 -8.71 -4.25 -48.32
N SER A 162 -7.53 -4.55 -48.87
CA SER A 162 -6.34 -4.96 -48.10
C SER A 162 -5.19 -3.94 -48.10
N LYS A 163 -5.35 -2.75 -48.71
CA LYS A 163 -4.42 -1.64 -48.48
C LYS A 163 -4.58 -1.05 -47.08
N ASN A 164 -4.24 -1.83 -46.06
CA ASN A 164 -3.61 -1.32 -44.86
C ASN A 164 -2.26 -0.73 -45.28
N LYS A 165 -2.30 0.45 -45.92
CA LYS A 165 -1.23 1.45 -45.79
C LYS A 165 -0.96 1.47 -44.31
N LYS A 166 0.13 0.85 -43.84
CA LYS A 166 0.58 0.89 -42.44
C LYS A 166 0.41 2.33 -42.02
N SER A 167 -0.67 2.57 -41.28
CA SER A 167 -1.16 3.92 -41.12
C SER A 167 -0.07 4.67 -40.36
N LYS A 168 -0.01 5.99 -40.45
CA LYS A 168 0.90 6.77 -39.58
C LYS A 168 0.77 6.33 -38.10
N LYS A 169 -0.39 5.77 -37.71
CA LYS A 169 -0.69 5.15 -36.42
C LYS A 169 0.02 3.80 -36.19
N ASP A 170 0.13 2.92 -37.19
CA ASP A 170 0.86 1.64 -37.06
C ASP A 170 2.37 1.84 -37.03
N LYS A 171 2.91 2.79 -37.81
CA LYS A 171 4.32 3.20 -37.67
C LYS A 171 4.61 3.83 -36.30
N LYS A 172 3.68 4.64 -35.76
CA LYS A 172 3.76 5.20 -34.39
C LYS A 172 3.57 4.15 -33.28
N LYS A 173 2.83 3.08 -33.53
CA LYS A 173 2.72 1.94 -32.60
C LYS A 173 4.01 1.10 -32.64
N ALA A 174 4.56 0.85 -33.83
CA ALA A 174 5.83 0.16 -33.99
C ALA A 174 6.98 0.90 -33.30
N SER A 175 7.01 2.24 -33.36
CA SER A 175 8.01 3.03 -32.64
C SER A 175 7.88 3.03 -31.12
N LYS A 176 6.74 2.59 -30.57
CA LYS A 176 6.51 2.43 -29.12
C LYS A 176 6.77 1.01 -28.62
N LEU A 177 6.92 0.04 -29.53
CA LEU A 177 7.22 -1.34 -29.15
C LEU A 177 8.68 -1.42 -28.69
N LYS A 178 8.91 -2.07 -27.55
CA LYS A 178 10.27 -2.39 -27.10
C LYS A 178 10.95 -3.23 -28.20
N PRO A 179 12.21 -2.94 -28.57
CA PRO A 179 12.93 -3.72 -29.57
C PRO A 179 12.94 -5.20 -29.17
N LYS A 180 12.87 -6.07 -30.18
CA LYS A 180 12.93 -7.52 -30.01
C LYS A 180 14.29 -8.03 -30.47
N TYR A 181 14.68 -9.17 -29.92
CA TYR A 181 15.90 -9.84 -30.35
C TYR A 181 15.81 -10.30 -31.80
N ALA A 182 16.89 -10.10 -32.54
CA ALA A 182 17.00 -10.37 -33.98
C ALA A 182 18.18 -11.30 -34.32
N GLY A 183 18.84 -11.88 -33.32
CA GLY A 183 19.96 -12.79 -33.52
C GLY A 183 19.53 -14.26 -33.68
N PRO A 184 20.50 -15.20 -33.63
CA PRO A 184 20.25 -16.64 -33.77
C PRO A 184 19.25 -17.16 -32.73
N PRO A 185 18.51 -18.24 -33.04
CA PRO A 185 17.45 -18.74 -32.17
C PRO A 185 17.98 -19.05 -30.76
N ALA A 186 17.32 -18.49 -29.75
CA ALA A 186 17.67 -18.73 -28.36
C ALA A 186 17.33 -20.17 -27.94
N PRO A 187 18.07 -20.77 -27.00
CA PRO A 187 17.68 -22.04 -26.42
C PRO A 187 16.28 -21.93 -25.80
N PRO A 188 15.46 -22.98 -25.91
CA PRO A 188 14.11 -22.96 -25.37
C PRO A 188 14.16 -22.87 -23.83
N ASN A 189 13.19 -22.18 -23.24
CA ASN A 189 12.97 -22.17 -21.79
C ASN A 189 11.54 -22.59 -21.46
N ARG A 190 11.31 -22.98 -20.20
CA ARG A 190 9.98 -23.43 -19.72
C ARG A 190 8.86 -22.40 -19.88
N PHE A 191 9.19 -21.12 -19.92
CA PHE A 191 8.24 -20.00 -19.91
C PHE A 191 7.99 -19.41 -21.30
N GLY A 192 8.63 -19.92 -22.37
CA GLY A 192 8.58 -19.35 -23.71
C GLY A 192 9.07 -17.90 -23.81
N ILE A 193 9.84 -17.40 -22.83
CA ILE A 193 10.28 -15.99 -22.80
C ILE A 193 11.41 -15.81 -23.80
N THR A 194 11.22 -14.91 -24.77
CA THR A 194 12.27 -14.54 -25.73
C THR A 194 13.36 -13.72 -25.04
N PRO A 195 14.63 -13.87 -25.44
CA PRO A 195 15.72 -13.05 -24.89
C PRO A 195 15.50 -11.56 -25.15
N GLY A 196 16.16 -10.74 -24.34
CA GLY A 196 16.20 -9.29 -24.55
C GLY A 196 16.89 -8.93 -25.87
N TYR A 197 16.54 -7.78 -26.44
CA TYR A 197 17.03 -7.35 -27.75
C TYR A 197 18.55 -7.20 -27.88
N ARG A 198 19.26 -7.08 -26.74
CA ARG A 198 20.72 -6.90 -26.65
C ARG A 198 21.45 -8.20 -26.31
N TRP A 199 20.75 -9.31 -26.22
CA TRP A 199 21.40 -10.59 -26.00
C TRP A 199 22.35 -10.89 -27.16
N ASP A 200 23.53 -11.42 -26.88
CA ASP A 200 24.59 -11.63 -27.88
C ASP A 200 24.52 -13.02 -28.53
N GLY A 201 23.57 -13.85 -28.13
CA GLY A 201 23.43 -15.22 -28.61
C GLY A 201 24.32 -16.23 -27.87
N VAL A 202 25.16 -15.80 -26.94
CA VAL A 202 26.04 -16.70 -26.18
C VAL A 202 25.29 -17.22 -24.94
N VAL A 203 25.19 -18.54 -24.84
CA VAL A 203 24.55 -19.22 -23.71
C VAL A 203 25.50 -19.20 -22.52
N ARG A 204 25.07 -18.54 -21.44
CA ARG A 204 25.80 -18.45 -20.18
C ARG A 204 24.91 -19.02 -19.08
N GLY A 205 25.19 -20.24 -18.63
CA GLY A 205 24.40 -20.89 -17.61
C GLY A 205 24.83 -22.33 -17.35
N THR A 206 24.18 -22.97 -16.39
CA THR A 206 24.49 -24.33 -15.91
C THR A 206 23.76 -25.44 -16.67
N ASN A 207 23.18 -25.13 -17.83
CA ASN A 207 22.32 -26.03 -18.65
C ASN A 207 21.14 -26.63 -17.88
N TRP A 208 20.62 -25.95 -16.85
CA TRP A 208 19.51 -26.42 -16.04
C TRP A 208 18.20 -26.60 -16.85
N GLU A 209 17.87 -25.62 -17.69
CA GLU A 209 16.64 -25.67 -18.50
C GLU A 209 16.65 -26.86 -19.47
N GLU A 210 17.80 -27.16 -20.07
CA GLU A 210 18.02 -28.33 -20.92
C GLU A 210 17.79 -29.64 -20.14
N LYS A 211 18.42 -29.77 -18.95
CA LYS A 211 18.24 -30.95 -18.08
C LYS A 211 16.77 -31.16 -17.70
N ILE A 212 16.04 -30.09 -17.40
CA ILE A 212 14.62 -30.18 -17.05
C ILE A 212 13.78 -30.64 -18.24
N MET A 213 14.02 -30.09 -19.43
CA MET A 213 13.33 -30.51 -20.65
C MET A 213 13.61 -31.98 -20.98
N MET A 214 14.87 -32.42 -20.89
CA MET A 214 15.22 -33.83 -21.08
C MET A 214 14.51 -34.73 -20.06
N ARG A 215 14.47 -34.33 -18.78
CA ARG A 215 13.76 -35.08 -17.74
C ARG A 215 12.26 -35.15 -18.00
N GLN A 216 11.64 -34.06 -18.43
CA GLN A 216 10.22 -34.01 -18.75
C GLN A 216 9.88 -34.96 -19.92
N ASN A 217 10.70 -34.95 -20.97
CA ASN A 217 10.54 -35.84 -22.11
C ASN A 217 10.76 -37.30 -21.73
N ALA A 218 11.78 -37.59 -20.92
CA ALA A 218 12.05 -38.94 -20.42
C ALA A 218 10.88 -39.47 -19.58
N ASN A 219 10.33 -38.64 -18.68
CA ASN A 219 9.16 -39.01 -17.88
C ASN A 219 7.93 -39.27 -18.77
N ALA A 220 7.71 -38.45 -19.80
CA ALA A 220 6.62 -38.65 -20.75
C ALA A 220 6.77 -39.96 -21.51
N ALA A 221 7.97 -40.24 -22.04
CA ALA A 221 8.27 -41.50 -22.74
C ALA A 221 8.03 -42.72 -21.84
N VAL A 222 8.54 -42.70 -20.60
CA VAL A 222 8.34 -43.78 -19.62
C VAL A 222 6.85 -43.96 -19.30
N SER A 223 6.09 -42.88 -19.16
CA SER A 223 4.65 -42.97 -18.89
C SER A 223 3.86 -43.58 -20.06
N GLU A 224 4.25 -43.26 -21.30
CA GLU A 224 3.66 -43.86 -22.49
C GLU A 224 4.02 -45.33 -22.65
N GLU A 225 5.27 -45.70 -22.39
CA GLU A 225 5.73 -47.09 -22.39
C GLU A 225 5.01 -47.92 -21.32
N ALA A 226 4.90 -47.37 -20.10
CA ALA A 226 4.18 -48.02 -19.02
C ALA A 226 2.69 -48.22 -19.37
N TYR A 227 2.06 -47.23 -20.00
CA TYR A 227 0.67 -47.37 -20.47
C TYR A 227 0.55 -48.46 -21.54
N LYS A 228 1.43 -48.47 -22.55
CA LYS A 228 1.44 -49.49 -23.61
C LYS A 228 1.66 -50.89 -23.04
N TYR A 229 2.56 -51.03 -22.06
CA TYR A 229 2.82 -52.30 -21.39
C TYR A 229 1.62 -52.76 -20.56
N ALA A 230 0.99 -51.86 -19.80
CA ALA A 230 -0.17 -52.18 -18.97
C ALA A 230 -1.40 -52.62 -19.78
N VAL A 231 -1.56 -52.10 -21.00
CA VAL A 231 -2.67 -52.43 -21.90
C VAL A 231 -2.38 -53.68 -22.74
N ALA A 232 -1.12 -54.13 -22.85
CA ALA A 232 -0.75 -55.21 -23.77
C ALA A 232 -1.32 -56.60 -23.40
N ASP A 233 -1.70 -56.84 -22.15
CA ASP A 233 -2.22 -58.13 -21.65
C ASP A 233 -3.71 -58.06 -21.27
N MET A 234 -4.41 -57.00 -21.72
CA MET A 234 -5.85 -56.78 -21.50
C MET A 234 -6.63 -56.93 -22.80
#